data_AF-A0AAW7Y5V9-F1
#
_entry.id   AF-A0AAW7Y5V9-F1
#
_cell.length_a   1.000
_cell.length_b   1.000
_cell.length_c   1.000
_cell.angle_alpha   90.00
_cell.angle_beta   90.00
_cell.angle_gamma   90.00
#
_symmetry.space_group_name_H-M   'P 1'
#
loop_
_entity.id
_entity.type
_entity.pdbx_description
1 polymer ?
#
loop_
_entity_poly.entity_id
_entity_poly.type
_entity_poly.pdbx_seq_one_letter_code
_entity_poly.pdbx_strand_id
1 'polypeptide(L)'
;MFLWEGVMEFVAVAERESFTSAAKQLGISTAQVSRQISALEGRLSTKLFYRTTRKVSLTEEGAIYYRHCRQVLDGLEEAERAITSLRDKPQGLVKLTAPVTYGEKFIMPLINDFQQLYPDVLINMDLTNQQVDLVEAGYDLAIRLGRLSSSSMMAKRLTTRTQFVCGSPDYLAKYGTPHSLSELHQHNCLVGNYDHWHFQDQGKDKSVKVGGSLRCNSGYGLLDAVRKGTGLSQLPDYYVADDLADGSLVAVLTQYQEPEEGIWALYPHNRHLSPKVRMLVDYLALNLT
;
A
#
# COMPACT_ATOMS: atom_id res chain seq x y z
N MET A 1 -34.79 8.17 -19.82
CA MET A 1 -33.94 6.97 -19.93
C MET A 1 -33.05 6.94 -18.70
N PHE A 2 -33.20 5.96 -17.81
CA PHE A 2 -32.46 5.96 -16.55
C PHE A 2 -31.00 5.59 -16.83
N LEU A 3 -30.07 6.48 -16.47
CA LEU A 3 -28.63 6.36 -16.72
C LEU A 3 -28.04 5.03 -16.18
N TRP A 4 -28.73 4.41 -15.22
CA TRP A 4 -28.27 3.27 -14.41
C TRP A 4 -28.84 1.90 -14.80
N GLU A 5 -29.80 1.83 -15.74
CA GLU A 5 -30.41 0.55 -16.13
C GLU A 5 -29.37 -0.45 -16.65
N GLY A 6 -29.38 -1.67 -16.12
CA GLY A 6 -28.47 -2.76 -16.50
C GLY A 6 -27.13 -2.80 -15.76
N VAL A 7 -26.79 -1.76 -14.99
CA VAL A 7 -25.50 -1.70 -14.26
C VAL A 7 -25.45 -2.73 -13.14
N MET A 8 -26.53 -2.86 -12.36
CA MET A 8 -26.64 -3.85 -11.28
C MET A 8 -26.56 -5.28 -11.80
N GLU A 9 -27.29 -5.56 -12.89
CA GLU A 9 -27.28 -6.85 -13.57
C GLU A 9 -25.88 -7.18 -14.10
N PHE A 10 -25.23 -6.23 -14.74
CA PHE A 10 -23.86 -6.38 -15.25
C PHE A 10 -22.87 -6.74 -14.13
N VAL A 11 -22.85 -5.97 -13.04
CA VAL A 11 -21.95 -6.20 -11.91
C VAL A 11 -22.21 -7.56 -11.27
N ALA A 12 -23.48 -7.93 -11.05
CA ALA A 12 -23.83 -9.23 -10.47
C ALA A 12 -23.39 -10.41 -11.36
N VAL A 13 -23.51 -10.29 -12.69
CA VAL A 13 -23.02 -11.33 -13.62
C VAL A 13 -21.50 -11.41 -13.64
N ALA A 14 -20.82 -10.27 -13.55
CA ALA A 14 -19.35 -10.21 -13.50
C ALA A 14 -18.80 -10.89 -12.23
N GLU A 15 -19.40 -10.64 -11.07
CA GLU A 15 -18.98 -11.23 -9.79
C GLU A 15 -19.28 -12.74 -9.70
N ARG A 16 -20.37 -13.20 -10.33
CA ARG A 16 -20.84 -14.59 -10.25
C ARG A 16 -20.40 -15.46 -11.42
N GLU A 17 -19.83 -14.86 -12.47
CA GLU A 17 -19.55 -15.49 -13.77
C GLU A 17 -20.74 -16.29 -14.34
N SER A 18 -21.97 -15.90 -14.00
CA SER A 18 -23.18 -16.65 -14.30
C SER A 18 -24.44 -15.79 -14.27
N PHE A 19 -25.18 -15.77 -15.38
CA PHE A 19 -26.48 -15.11 -15.50
C PHE A 19 -27.52 -15.71 -14.56
N THR A 20 -27.50 -17.03 -14.37
CA THR A 20 -28.44 -17.73 -13.48
C THR A 20 -28.21 -17.38 -12.02
N SER A 21 -26.94 -17.37 -11.58
CA SER A 21 -26.59 -17.02 -10.21
C SER A 21 -26.86 -15.54 -9.92
N ALA A 22 -26.55 -14.65 -10.88
CA ALA A 22 -26.84 -13.22 -10.76
C ALA A 22 -28.35 -12.93 -10.69
N ALA A 23 -29.15 -13.58 -11.53
CA ALA A 23 -30.61 -13.44 -11.51
C ALA A 23 -31.21 -13.84 -10.16
N LYS A 24 -30.73 -14.95 -9.59
CA LYS A 24 -31.12 -15.40 -8.25
C LYS A 24 -30.75 -14.39 -7.17
N GLN A 25 -29.55 -13.80 -7.24
CA GLN A 25 -29.11 -12.75 -6.30
C GLN A 25 -29.98 -11.49 -6.38
N LEU A 26 -30.40 -11.11 -7.59
CA LEU A 26 -31.17 -9.90 -7.84
C LEU A 26 -32.69 -10.10 -7.70
N GLY A 27 -33.16 -11.33 -7.49
CA GLY A 27 -34.60 -11.63 -7.37
C GLY A 27 -35.39 -11.44 -8.67
N ILE A 28 -34.75 -11.53 -9.83
CA ILE A 28 -35.36 -11.34 -11.16
C ILE A 28 -35.12 -12.54 -12.08
N SER A 29 -35.79 -12.57 -13.24
CA SER A 29 -35.60 -13.66 -14.21
C SER A 29 -34.27 -13.54 -14.95
N THR A 30 -33.68 -14.67 -15.35
CA THR A 30 -32.47 -14.71 -16.20
C THR A 30 -32.68 -14.01 -17.54
N ALA A 31 -33.89 -14.10 -18.10
CA ALA A 31 -34.27 -13.38 -19.32
C ALA A 31 -34.24 -11.86 -19.13
N GLN A 32 -34.66 -11.36 -17.96
CA GLN A 32 -34.60 -9.94 -17.62
C GLN A 32 -33.15 -9.48 -17.45
N VAL A 33 -32.30 -10.24 -16.74
CA VAL A 33 -30.86 -9.95 -16.60
C VAL A 33 -30.21 -9.85 -17.98
N SER A 34 -30.45 -10.84 -18.85
CA SER A 34 -29.89 -10.83 -20.21
C SER A 34 -30.39 -9.64 -21.03
N ARG A 35 -31.66 -9.26 -20.91
CA ARG A 35 -32.23 -8.11 -21.62
C ARG A 35 -31.60 -6.80 -21.17
N GLN A 36 -31.45 -6.61 -19.86
CA GLN A 36 -30.88 -5.39 -19.29
C GLN A 36 -29.39 -5.24 -19.65
N ILE A 37 -28.61 -6.32 -19.59
CA ILE A 37 -27.21 -6.29 -20.01
C ILE A 37 -27.10 -6.04 -21.52
N SER A 38 -27.94 -6.65 -22.35
CA SER A 38 -27.92 -6.39 -23.79
C SER A 38 -28.29 -4.93 -24.12
N ALA A 39 -29.22 -4.34 -23.37
CA ALA A 39 -29.56 -2.92 -23.52
C ALA A 39 -28.41 -2.01 -23.08
N LEU A 40 -27.71 -2.35 -22.00
CA LEU A 40 -26.51 -1.66 -21.53
C LEU A 40 -25.38 -1.73 -22.56
N GLU A 41 -25.06 -2.93 -23.07
CA GLU A 41 -24.06 -3.13 -24.15
C GLU A 41 -24.45 -2.31 -25.39
N GLY A 42 -25.73 -2.25 -25.74
CA GLY A 42 -26.25 -1.43 -26.83
C GLY A 42 -26.05 0.06 -26.60
N ARG A 43 -26.28 0.56 -25.37
CA ARG A 43 -26.06 1.96 -24.99
C ARG A 43 -24.58 2.34 -25.01
N LEU A 44 -23.70 1.42 -24.67
CA LEU A 44 -22.24 1.63 -24.68
C LEU A 44 -21.60 1.33 -26.04
N SER A 45 -22.38 0.80 -26.99
CA SER A 45 -21.88 0.28 -28.29
C SER A 45 -20.70 -0.69 -28.15
N THR A 46 -20.63 -1.43 -27.02
CA THR A 46 -19.48 -2.24 -26.63
C THR A 46 -19.95 -3.54 -25.99
N LYS A 47 -19.29 -4.66 -26.32
CA LYS A 47 -19.52 -5.94 -25.65
C LYS A 47 -18.74 -6.01 -24.35
N LEU A 48 -19.43 -6.35 -23.26
CA LEU A 48 -18.83 -6.41 -21.92
C LEU A 48 -18.51 -7.85 -21.50
N PHE A 49 -19.14 -8.85 -22.14
CA PHE A 49 -18.90 -10.26 -21.86
C PHE A 49 -18.58 -11.07 -23.11
N TYR A 50 -17.64 -12.02 -22.97
CA TYR A 50 -17.57 -13.20 -23.82
C TYR A 50 -18.63 -14.21 -23.37
N ARG A 51 -19.63 -14.46 -24.22
CA ARG A 51 -20.69 -15.43 -23.95
C ARG A 51 -20.41 -16.73 -24.71
N THR A 52 -20.00 -17.76 -24.01
CA THR A 52 -19.99 -19.13 -24.54
C THR A 52 -21.06 -19.96 -23.84
N THR A 53 -21.47 -21.09 -24.42
CA THR A 53 -22.44 -22.00 -23.80
C THR A 53 -21.97 -22.65 -22.49
N ARG A 54 -20.69 -22.47 -22.12
CA ARG A 54 -20.08 -23.09 -20.92
C ARG A 54 -19.50 -22.09 -19.92
N LYS A 55 -19.15 -20.87 -20.34
CA LYS A 55 -18.52 -19.87 -19.47
C LYS A 55 -18.90 -18.44 -19.88
N VAL A 56 -19.07 -17.59 -18.87
CA VAL A 56 -19.18 -16.14 -19.00
C VAL A 56 -17.90 -15.54 -18.43
N SER A 57 -17.26 -14.65 -19.19
CA SER A 57 -16.08 -13.90 -18.73
C SER A 57 -16.12 -12.48 -19.28
N LEU A 58 -15.51 -11.53 -18.57
CA LEU A 58 -15.44 -10.15 -19.02
C LEU A 58 -14.53 -10.01 -20.26
N THR A 59 -14.87 -9.06 -21.13
CA THR A 59 -13.93 -8.49 -22.11
C THR A 59 -12.97 -7.54 -21.39
N GLU A 60 -11.95 -7.03 -22.10
CA GLU A 60 -11.03 -6.02 -21.55
C GLU A 60 -11.80 -4.74 -21.18
N GLU A 61 -12.66 -4.27 -22.07
CA GLU A 61 -13.56 -3.13 -21.84
C GLU A 61 -14.57 -3.43 -20.72
N GLY A 62 -15.06 -4.66 -20.65
CA GLY A 62 -15.90 -5.16 -19.57
C GLY A 62 -15.20 -5.08 -18.21
N ALA A 63 -13.93 -5.46 -18.13
CA ALA A 63 -13.14 -5.37 -16.90
C ALA A 63 -12.93 -3.90 -16.47
N ILE A 64 -12.65 -3.00 -17.41
CA ILE A 64 -12.55 -1.56 -17.14
C ILE A 64 -13.88 -1.02 -16.62
N TYR A 65 -14.98 -1.30 -17.31
CA TYR A 65 -16.31 -0.82 -16.94
C TYR A 65 -16.77 -1.39 -15.59
N TYR A 66 -16.50 -2.68 -15.33
CA TYR A 66 -16.77 -3.32 -14.05
C TYR A 66 -16.09 -2.61 -12.88
N ARG A 67 -14.80 -2.25 -13.01
CA ARG A 67 -14.08 -1.50 -11.95
C ARG A 67 -14.80 -0.20 -11.61
N HIS A 68 -15.22 0.56 -12.62
CA HIS A 68 -15.93 1.83 -12.40
C HIS A 68 -17.35 1.63 -11.85
N CYS A 69 -18.12 0.67 -12.38
CA CYS A 69 -19.47 0.40 -11.89
C CYS A 69 -19.47 -0.09 -10.45
N ARG A 70 -18.57 -1.01 -10.09
CA ARG A 70 -18.45 -1.52 -8.72
C ARG A 70 -18.12 -0.38 -7.74
N GLN A 71 -17.22 0.53 -8.12
CA GLN A 71 -16.92 1.72 -7.32
C GLN A 71 -18.16 2.61 -7.08
N VAL A 72 -19.00 2.80 -8.09
CA VAL A 72 -20.21 3.61 -7.93
C VAL A 72 -21.23 2.91 -7.02
N LEU A 73 -21.42 1.61 -7.18
CA LEU A 73 -22.32 0.84 -6.31
C LEU A 73 -21.83 0.82 -4.86
N ASP A 74 -20.52 0.68 -4.65
CA ASP A 74 -19.93 0.83 -3.32
C ASP A 74 -20.21 2.23 -2.73
N GLY A 75 -20.09 3.28 -3.56
CA GLY A 75 -20.40 4.65 -3.15
C GLY A 75 -21.88 4.89 -2.81
N LEU A 76 -22.80 4.21 -3.49
CA LEU A 76 -24.23 4.27 -3.18
C LEU A 76 -24.54 3.53 -1.88
N GLU A 77 -24.03 2.31 -1.71
CA GLU A 77 -24.16 1.58 -0.44
C GLU A 77 -23.51 2.36 0.72
N GLU A 78 -22.46 3.11 0.45
CA GLU A 78 -21.82 4.00 1.42
C GLU A 78 -22.69 5.22 1.73
N ALA A 79 -23.30 5.86 0.74
CA ALA A 79 -24.21 6.98 0.98
C ALA A 79 -25.44 6.56 1.82
N GLU A 80 -25.98 5.37 1.56
CA GLU A 80 -27.05 4.78 2.36
C GLU A 80 -26.56 4.45 3.78
N ARG A 81 -25.35 3.90 3.92
CA ARG A 81 -24.72 3.66 5.22
C ARG A 81 -24.42 4.96 5.97
N ALA A 82 -24.02 6.03 5.30
CA ALA A 82 -23.72 7.34 5.91
C ALA A 82 -24.95 7.95 6.60
N ILE A 83 -26.15 7.66 6.08
CA ILE A 83 -27.43 8.04 6.70
C ILE A 83 -27.74 7.14 7.92
N THR A 84 -27.25 5.91 7.91
CA THR A 84 -27.48 4.88 8.95
C THR A 84 -26.39 4.89 10.04
N SER A 85 -25.22 5.48 9.78
CA SER A 85 -23.97 5.39 10.55
C SER A 85 -23.88 6.31 11.77
N LEU A 86 -24.98 6.46 12.50
CA LEU A 86 -24.87 6.79 13.93
C LEU A 86 -24.68 5.52 14.79
N ARG A 87 -24.73 4.30 14.22
CA ARG A 87 -24.72 3.06 15.03
C ARG A 87 -23.97 1.81 14.50
N ASP A 88 -23.45 1.74 13.28
CA ASP A 88 -23.00 0.44 12.75
C ASP A 88 -21.49 0.14 12.85
N LYS A 89 -21.20 -1.13 13.19
CA LYS A 89 -19.87 -1.75 13.24
C LYS A 89 -19.30 -1.93 11.82
N PRO A 90 -17.98 -1.78 11.61
CA PRO A 90 -17.35 -1.95 10.31
C PRO A 90 -17.44 -3.42 9.86
N GLN A 91 -17.74 -3.65 8.57
CA GLN A 91 -17.83 -4.99 7.98
C GLN A 91 -17.41 -4.99 6.50
N GLY A 92 -16.99 -6.16 6.00
CA GLY A 92 -16.62 -6.41 4.60
C GLY A 92 -15.11 -6.46 4.33
N LEU A 93 -14.74 -6.72 3.08
CA LEU A 93 -13.34 -6.88 2.66
C LEU A 93 -12.60 -5.55 2.56
N VAL A 94 -11.41 -5.45 3.15
CA VAL A 94 -10.43 -4.39 2.94
C VAL A 94 -9.20 -4.98 2.26
N LYS A 95 -8.87 -4.48 1.07
CA LYS A 95 -7.63 -4.83 0.35
C LYS A 95 -6.57 -3.80 0.68
N LEU A 96 -5.43 -4.24 1.22
CA LEU A 96 -4.35 -3.35 1.60
C LEU A 96 -2.95 -3.84 1.24
N THR A 97 -2.02 -2.91 1.10
CA THR A 97 -0.62 -3.20 0.78
C THR A 97 0.35 -2.43 1.68
N ALA A 98 1.47 -3.04 2.06
CA ALA A 98 2.53 -2.40 2.86
C ALA A 98 3.92 -2.95 2.49
N PRO A 99 5.02 -2.23 2.77
CA PRO A 99 6.37 -2.77 2.67
C PRO A 99 6.55 -3.99 3.55
N VAL A 100 7.32 -4.97 3.10
CA VAL A 100 7.38 -6.32 3.70
C VAL A 100 7.69 -6.26 5.20
N THR A 101 8.90 -5.80 5.56
CA THR A 101 9.33 -5.80 6.96
C THR A 101 8.45 -4.95 7.86
N TYR A 102 8.05 -3.77 7.39
CA TYR A 102 7.21 -2.88 8.20
C TYR A 102 5.80 -3.44 8.38
N GLY A 103 5.29 -4.07 7.32
CA GLY A 103 4.02 -4.79 7.31
C GLY A 103 4.02 -5.94 8.29
N GLU A 104 5.04 -6.80 8.27
CA GLU A 104 5.17 -7.95 9.17
C GLU A 104 5.33 -7.53 10.63
N LYS A 105 6.21 -6.55 10.92
CA LYS A 105 6.60 -6.19 12.29
C LYS A 105 5.61 -5.25 12.99
N PHE A 106 4.99 -4.33 12.26
CA PHE A 106 4.19 -3.25 12.87
C PHE A 106 2.72 -3.24 12.43
N ILE A 107 2.44 -3.50 11.15
CA ILE A 107 1.06 -3.41 10.65
C ILE A 107 0.26 -4.68 10.97
N MET A 108 0.79 -5.86 10.64
CA MET A 108 0.09 -7.13 10.81
C MET A 108 -0.33 -7.42 12.26
N PRO A 109 0.48 -7.16 13.29
CA PRO A 109 0.03 -7.32 14.68
C PRO A 109 -1.21 -6.46 14.98
N LEU A 110 -1.20 -5.20 14.56
CA LEU A 110 -2.34 -4.29 14.74
C LEU A 110 -3.56 -4.71 13.90
N ILE A 111 -3.35 -5.25 12.69
CA ILE A 111 -4.42 -5.84 11.88
C ILE A 111 -5.06 -7.02 12.62
N ASN A 112 -4.26 -7.91 13.20
CA ASN A 112 -4.75 -9.07 13.94
C ASN A 112 -5.58 -8.63 15.16
N ASP A 113 -5.13 -7.62 15.89
CA ASP A 113 -5.88 -7.04 17.02
C ASP A 113 -7.17 -6.35 16.55
N PHE A 114 -7.11 -5.62 15.44
CA PHE A 114 -8.28 -4.98 14.85
C PHE A 114 -9.34 -6.00 14.41
N GLN A 115 -8.93 -7.13 13.83
CA GLN A 115 -9.86 -8.21 13.44
C GLN A 115 -10.48 -8.91 14.65
N GLN A 116 -9.81 -8.96 15.80
CA GLN A 116 -10.41 -9.45 17.04
C GLN A 116 -11.52 -8.50 17.54
N LEU A 117 -11.36 -7.20 17.37
CA LEU A 117 -12.37 -6.19 17.71
C LEU A 117 -13.53 -6.16 16.72
N TYR A 118 -13.25 -6.42 15.44
CA TYR A 118 -14.20 -6.34 14.34
C TYR A 118 -14.14 -7.59 13.44
N PRO A 119 -14.71 -8.72 13.89
CA PRO A 119 -14.60 -10.01 13.19
C PRO A 119 -15.29 -10.05 11.83
N ASP A 120 -16.21 -9.11 11.58
CA ASP A 120 -16.93 -8.98 10.30
C ASP A 120 -16.08 -8.24 9.23
N VAL A 121 -14.90 -7.74 9.59
CA VAL A 121 -13.94 -7.15 8.65
C VAL A 121 -12.99 -8.21 8.13
N LEU A 122 -13.07 -8.47 6.83
CA LEU A 122 -12.14 -9.36 6.13
C LEU A 122 -10.94 -8.54 5.64
N ILE A 123 -9.74 -9.06 5.82
CA ILE A 123 -8.51 -8.40 5.39
C ILE A 123 -7.84 -9.23 4.29
N ASN A 124 -7.49 -8.56 3.20
CA ASN A 124 -6.58 -9.10 2.19
C ASN A 124 -5.36 -8.18 2.13
N MET A 125 -4.22 -8.66 2.63
CA MET A 125 -2.99 -7.88 2.74
C MET A 125 -1.90 -8.41 1.81
N ASP A 126 -1.35 -7.53 0.98
CA ASP A 126 -0.21 -7.79 0.12
C ASP A 126 1.04 -7.06 0.63
N LEU A 127 2.04 -7.83 1.06
CA LEU A 127 3.30 -7.31 1.57
C LEU A 127 4.33 -7.27 0.45
N THR A 128 4.65 -6.06 0.00
CA THR A 128 5.54 -5.84 -1.14
C THR A 128 6.32 -4.54 -1.02
N ASN A 129 7.60 -4.60 -1.39
CA ASN A 129 8.46 -3.43 -1.52
C ASN A 129 8.35 -2.78 -2.91
N GLN A 130 7.56 -3.37 -3.82
CA GLN A 130 7.31 -2.81 -5.14
C GLN A 130 6.32 -1.65 -5.06
N GLN A 131 6.52 -0.66 -5.93
CA GLN A 131 5.51 0.37 -6.13
C GLN A 131 4.37 -0.22 -6.97
N VAL A 132 3.16 -0.19 -6.40
CA VAL A 132 1.94 -0.74 -7.02
C VAL A 132 0.95 0.40 -7.24
N ASP A 133 0.31 0.44 -8.41
CA ASP A 133 -0.80 1.34 -8.66
C ASP A 133 -2.02 0.86 -7.85
N LEU A 134 -2.41 1.65 -6.85
CA LEU A 134 -3.48 1.28 -5.93
C LEU A 134 -4.85 1.22 -6.62
N VAL A 135 -5.07 2.06 -7.63
CA VAL A 135 -6.34 2.13 -8.34
C VAL A 135 -6.46 0.96 -9.30
N GLU A 136 -5.42 0.68 -10.07
CA GLU A 136 -5.39 -0.41 -11.04
C GLU A 136 -5.51 -1.78 -10.35
N ALA A 137 -4.79 -1.97 -9.24
CA ALA A 137 -4.79 -3.19 -8.45
C ALA A 137 -6.02 -3.33 -7.51
N GLY A 138 -6.82 -2.27 -7.40
CA GLY A 138 -8.03 -2.26 -6.56
C GLY A 138 -7.75 -2.33 -5.06
N TYR A 139 -6.66 -1.71 -4.60
CA TYR A 139 -6.36 -1.55 -3.18
C TYR A 139 -7.23 -0.44 -2.56
N ASP A 140 -7.74 -0.71 -1.36
CA ASP A 140 -8.51 0.25 -0.57
C ASP A 140 -7.61 1.16 0.27
N LEU A 141 -6.45 0.63 0.69
CA LEU A 141 -5.48 1.30 1.55
C LEU A 141 -4.06 0.85 1.21
N ALA A 142 -3.10 1.77 1.24
CA ALA A 142 -1.68 1.43 1.23
C ALA A 142 -0.93 2.10 2.35
N ILE A 143 -0.04 1.34 3.00
CA ILE A 143 0.97 1.89 3.90
C ILE A 143 2.21 2.18 3.05
N ARG A 144 2.70 3.42 3.09
CA ARG A 144 3.92 3.83 2.38
C ARG A 144 4.82 4.62 3.32
N LEU A 145 6.12 4.50 3.09
CA LEU A 145 7.14 5.05 3.97
C LEU A 145 7.98 6.08 3.20
N GLY A 146 8.41 7.13 3.87
CA GLY A 146 9.25 8.17 3.28
C GLY A 146 8.45 9.30 2.65
N ARG A 147 9.09 9.98 1.70
CA ARG A 147 8.53 11.13 0.99
C ARG A 147 7.50 10.65 -0.04
N LEU A 148 6.33 11.27 -0.01
CA LEU A 148 5.30 11.02 -1.03
C LEU A 148 5.62 11.82 -2.28
N SER A 149 5.65 11.17 -3.44
CA SER A 149 5.56 11.87 -4.72
C SER A 149 4.19 12.54 -4.84
N SER A 150 4.11 13.67 -5.56
CA SER A 150 2.82 14.30 -5.90
C SER A 150 1.91 13.25 -6.52
N SER A 151 0.86 12.86 -5.81
CA SER A 151 -0.09 11.85 -6.26
C SER A 151 -1.50 12.42 -6.17
N SER A 152 -2.40 11.88 -6.98
CA SER A 152 -3.84 12.14 -6.90
C SER A 152 -4.50 11.45 -5.70
N MET A 153 -3.73 10.93 -4.74
CA MET A 153 -4.21 10.18 -3.59
C MET A 153 -4.28 11.06 -2.35
N MET A 154 -5.20 10.72 -1.45
CA MET A 154 -5.21 11.28 -0.10
C MET A 154 -4.17 10.56 0.76
N ALA A 155 -3.54 11.31 1.67
CA ALA A 155 -2.54 10.80 2.57
C ALA A 155 -2.86 11.22 4.01
N LYS A 156 -2.89 10.25 4.93
CA LYS A 156 -2.90 10.49 6.38
C LYS A 156 -1.59 9.99 6.98
N ARG A 157 -0.88 10.87 7.68
CA ARG A 157 0.33 10.49 8.44
C ARG A 157 -0.10 9.60 9.62
N LEU A 158 0.56 8.47 9.77
CA LEU A 158 0.33 7.52 10.86
C LEU A 158 1.35 7.72 11.97
N THR A 159 2.64 7.65 11.63
CA THR A 159 3.76 7.93 12.52
C THR A 159 4.97 8.37 11.68
N THR A 160 6.15 8.35 12.28
CA THR A 160 7.43 8.71 11.66
C THR A 160 8.46 7.62 11.79
N ARG A 161 9.55 7.74 11.04
CA ARG A 161 10.76 6.93 11.18
C ARG A 161 11.98 7.79 10.97
N THR A 162 13.11 7.33 11.48
CA THR A 162 14.40 7.99 11.28
C THR A 162 15.35 7.09 10.51
N GLN A 163 16.08 7.65 9.54
CA GLN A 163 17.11 6.94 8.78
C GLN A 163 18.49 7.13 9.43
N PHE A 164 19.27 6.06 9.56
CA PHE A 164 20.63 6.10 10.07
C PHE A 164 21.60 5.56 9.04
N VAL A 165 22.70 6.28 8.81
CA VAL A 165 23.88 5.67 8.17
C VAL A 165 24.66 4.96 9.26
N CYS A 166 24.87 3.66 9.10
CA CYS A 166 25.55 2.84 10.09
C CYS A 166 26.63 1.97 9.46
N GLY A 167 27.67 1.69 10.26
CA GLY A 167 28.77 0.78 9.98
C GLY A 167 29.10 -0.05 11.22
N SER A 168 29.66 -1.25 11.06
CA SER A 168 30.19 -1.97 12.22
C SER A 168 31.48 -1.31 12.74
N PRO A 169 31.79 -1.42 14.04
CA PRO A 169 33.05 -0.93 14.61
C PRO A 169 34.28 -1.42 13.83
N ASP A 170 34.31 -2.69 13.42
CA ASP A 170 35.41 -3.29 12.66
C ASP A 170 35.60 -2.64 11.28
N TYR A 171 34.50 -2.31 10.59
CA TYR A 171 34.56 -1.62 9.31
C TYR A 171 35.15 -0.22 9.49
N LEU A 172 34.66 0.53 10.48
CA LEU A 172 35.11 1.90 10.74
C LEU A 172 36.57 1.94 11.23
N ALA A 173 37.01 0.96 12.01
CA ALA A 173 38.40 0.85 12.42
C ALA A 173 39.35 0.61 11.23
N LYS A 174 38.90 -0.16 10.22
CA LYS A 174 39.70 -0.50 9.05
C LYS A 174 39.69 0.55 7.95
N TYR A 175 38.54 1.18 7.71
CA TYR A 175 38.32 2.08 6.57
C TYR A 175 38.15 3.55 6.98
N GLY A 176 38.17 3.84 8.29
CA GLY A 176 37.91 5.17 8.83
C GLY A 176 36.40 5.46 8.99
N THR A 177 36.10 6.51 9.76
CA THR A 177 34.74 7.03 9.92
C THR A 177 34.54 8.21 8.99
N PRO A 178 33.47 8.25 8.16
CA PRO A 178 33.19 9.40 7.33
C PRO A 178 32.67 10.58 8.18
N HIS A 179 33.23 11.77 7.98
CA HIS A 179 32.84 13.00 8.66
C HIS A 179 32.12 13.99 7.74
N SER A 180 32.14 13.75 6.43
CA SER A 180 31.44 14.56 5.42
C SER A 180 30.70 13.68 4.43
N LEU A 181 29.62 14.20 3.83
CA LEU A 181 28.90 13.51 2.76
C LEU A 181 29.79 13.21 1.56
N SER A 182 30.80 14.05 1.31
CA SER A 182 31.78 13.80 0.25
C SER A 182 32.56 12.52 0.50
N GLU A 183 32.91 12.14 1.73
CA GLU A 183 33.72 10.94 2.00
C GLU A 183 33.04 9.61 1.64
N LEU A 184 31.71 9.60 1.42
CA LEU A 184 30.96 8.40 1.04
C LEU A 184 31.48 7.73 -0.24
N HIS A 185 32.10 8.47 -1.18
CA HIS A 185 32.70 7.85 -2.37
C HIS A 185 33.93 6.97 -2.08
N GLN A 186 34.51 7.10 -0.89
CA GLN A 186 35.67 6.32 -0.43
C GLN A 186 35.24 5.08 0.36
N HIS A 187 33.95 4.96 0.66
CA HIS A 187 33.38 3.85 1.42
C HIS A 187 32.59 2.89 0.54
N ASN A 188 32.52 1.64 0.97
CA ASN A 188 31.66 0.64 0.37
C ASN A 188 30.21 0.89 0.85
N CYS A 189 29.43 1.62 0.08
CA CYS A 189 28.06 1.96 0.45
C CYS A 189 27.10 0.91 -0.10
N LEU A 190 26.52 0.10 0.78
CA LEU A 190 25.62 -1.00 0.44
C LEU A 190 24.25 -0.44 0.01
N VAL A 191 23.83 -0.80 -1.20
CA VAL A 191 22.75 -0.11 -1.90
C VAL A 191 21.41 -0.81 -1.69
N GLY A 192 20.37 -0.04 -1.36
CA GLY A 192 19.00 -0.52 -1.25
C GLY A 192 18.26 -0.60 -2.60
N ASN A 193 16.95 -0.37 -2.54
CA ASN A 193 16.11 -0.22 -3.74
C ASN A 193 16.55 0.96 -4.62
N TYR A 194 17.01 2.04 -4.00
CA TYR A 194 17.49 3.25 -4.67
C TYR A 194 18.99 3.41 -4.43
N ASP A 195 19.69 3.95 -5.42
CA ASP A 195 21.14 4.26 -5.37
C ASP A 195 21.44 5.64 -4.80
N HIS A 196 20.46 6.28 -4.18
CA HIS A 196 20.59 7.59 -3.54
C HIS A 196 20.25 7.47 -2.06
N TRP A 197 21.13 8.02 -1.22
CA TRP A 197 20.87 8.23 0.19
C TRP A 197 20.47 9.69 0.42
N HIS A 198 19.53 9.90 1.33
CA HIS A 198 18.95 11.21 1.63
C HIS A 198 19.51 11.77 2.94
N PHE A 199 19.79 13.07 2.92
CA PHE A 199 20.45 13.81 3.99
C PHE A 199 19.86 15.22 4.09
N GLN A 200 20.11 15.87 5.21
CA GLN A 200 19.87 17.31 5.38
C GLN A 200 21.18 18.01 5.76
N ASP A 201 21.58 19.03 5.01
CA ASP A 201 22.77 19.85 5.28
C ASP A 201 22.36 21.31 5.42
N GLN A 202 22.50 21.87 6.63
CA GLN A 202 22.08 23.24 6.96
C GLN A 202 20.62 23.54 6.55
N GLY A 203 19.71 22.60 6.81
CA GLY A 203 18.29 22.71 6.48
C GLY A 203 17.97 22.51 4.99
N LYS A 204 18.95 22.20 4.15
CA LYS A 204 18.75 21.90 2.72
C LYS A 204 18.80 20.41 2.48
N ASP A 205 17.81 19.91 1.75
CA ASP A 205 17.79 18.53 1.29
C ASP A 205 19.00 18.23 0.40
N LYS A 206 19.66 17.10 0.68
CA LYS A 206 20.76 16.57 -0.09
C LYS A 206 20.46 15.12 -0.45
N SER A 207 20.66 14.80 -1.72
CA SER A 207 20.60 13.43 -2.22
C SER A 207 21.98 13.07 -2.73
N VAL A 208 22.58 12.01 -2.17
CA VAL A 208 23.93 11.58 -2.52
C VAL A 208 23.82 10.22 -3.21
N LYS A 209 24.26 10.17 -4.47
CA LYS A 209 24.40 8.90 -5.17
C LYS A 209 25.51 8.09 -4.54
N VAL A 210 25.20 6.85 -4.16
CA VAL A 210 26.12 5.91 -3.52
C VAL A 210 26.34 4.67 -4.37
N GLY A 211 27.44 3.97 -4.12
CA GLY A 211 27.77 2.74 -4.80
C GLY A 211 28.61 1.83 -3.91
N GLY A 212 28.46 0.53 -4.11
CA GLY A 212 29.16 -0.48 -3.34
C GLY A 212 29.01 -1.86 -3.92
N SER A 213 29.59 -2.84 -3.24
CA SER A 213 29.68 -4.23 -3.67
C SER A 213 28.35 -4.99 -3.60
N LEU A 214 27.35 -4.46 -2.90
CA LEU A 214 26.06 -5.11 -2.69
C LEU A 214 24.91 -4.17 -3.05
N ARG A 215 23.94 -4.68 -3.81
CA ARG A 215 22.60 -4.10 -3.97
C ARG A 215 21.57 -5.11 -3.50
N CYS A 216 20.71 -4.73 -2.56
CA CYS A 216 19.70 -5.61 -1.99
C CYS A 216 18.40 -4.86 -1.68
N ASN A 217 17.26 -5.46 -2.01
CA ASN A 217 15.92 -4.92 -1.72
C ASN A 217 15.39 -5.32 -0.32
N SER A 218 16.24 -5.90 0.53
CA SER A 218 15.94 -6.33 1.89
C SER A 218 16.80 -5.59 2.91
N GLY A 219 16.16 -4.88 3.84
CA GLY A 219 16.85 -4.18 4.91
C GLY A 219 17.61 -5.12 5.85
N TYR A 220 17.06 -6.32 6.13
CA TYR A 220 17.78 -7.33 6.92
C TYR A 220 19.01 -7.88 6.20
N GLY A 221 18.95 -8.04 4.88
CA GLY A 221 20.10 -8.45 4.08
C GLY A 221 21.22 -7.41 4.11
N LEU A 222 20.88 -6.13 4.04
CA LEU A 222 21.84 -5.04 4.20
C LEU A 222 22.38 -4.97 5.63
N LEU A 223 21.52 -5.09 6.64
CA LEU A 223 21.90 -5.07 8.05
C LEU A 223 22.92 -6.16 8.39
N ASP A 224 22.69 -7.40 7.95
CA ASP A 224 23.64 -8.51 8.13
C ASP A 224 25.00 -8.21 7.48
N ALA A 225 25.00 -7.62 6.28
CA ALA A 225 26.23 -7.22 5.60
C ALA A 225 26.98 -6.10 6.34
N VAL A 226 26.26 -5.12 6.91
CA VAL A 226 26.85 -4.07 7.76
C VAL A 226 27.46 -4.69 9.02
N ARG A 227 26.73 -5.56 9.73
CA ARG A 227 27.22 -6.26 10.93
C ARG A 227 28.52 -7.03 10.67
N LYS A 228 28.64 -7.64 9.49
CA LYS A 228 29.85 -8.36 9.04
C LYS A 228 30.99 -7.45 8.55
N GLY A 229 30.83 -6.13 8.68
CA GLY A 229 31.82 -5.16 8.27
C GLY A 229 32.05 -5.11 6.75
N THR A 230 31.00 -5.37 5.96
CA THR A 230 31.10 -5.31 4.50
C THR A 230 31.14 -3.86 4.02
N GLY A 231 30.45 -2.95 4.71
CA GLY A 231 30.28 -1.57 4.26
C GLY A 231 29.37 -0.76 5.18
N LEU A 232 28.99 0.43 4.70
CA LEU A 232 28.00 1.29 5.32
C LEU A 232 26.62 1.07 4.69
N SER A 233 25.54 1.26 5.44
CA SER A 233 24.20 1.33 4.87
C SER A 233 23.34 2.40 5.54
N GLN A 234 22.47 3.04 4.77
CA GLN A 234 21.40 3.88 5.29
C GLN A 234 20.15 3.02 5.53
N LEU A 235 19.80 2.80 6.79
CA LEU A 235 18.68 1.96 7.21
C LEU A 235 17.78 2.68 8.22
N PRO A 236 16.46 2.45 8.19
CA PRO A 236 15.55 2.95 9.21
C PRO A 236 15.86 2.42 10.61
N ASP A 237 15.57 3.23 11.62
CA ASP A 237 15.59 2.93 13.06
C ASP A 237 15.09 1.51 13.41
N TYR A 238 13.94 1.09 12.89
CA TYR A 238 13.34 -0.20 13.24
C TYR A 238 14.15 -1.43 12.80
N TYR A 239 15.21 -1.24 11.99
CA TYR A 239 16.22 -2.27 11.71
C TYR A 239 17.42 -2.21 12.65
N VAL A 240 17.87 -1.02 13.02
CA VAL A 240 19.21 -0.78 13.60
C VAL A 240 19.18 -0.37 15.07
N ALA A 241 18.00 -0.07 15.64
CA ALA A 241 17.89 0.50 16.97
C ALA A 241 18.57 -0.36 18.05
N ASP A 242 18.38 -1.67 18.01
CA ASP A 242 18.99 -2.61 18.97
C ASP A 242 20.52 -2.63 18.80
N ASP A 243 21.01 -2.70 17.56
CA ASP A 243 22.45 -2.72 17.27
C ASP A 243 23.17 -1.40 17.61
N LEU A 244 22.47 -0.27 17.46
CA LEU A 244 22.97 1.03 17.85
C LEU A 244 22.99 1.17 19.38
N ALA A 245 22.00 0.59 20.07
CA ALA A 245 21.91 0.64 21.53
C ALA A 245 22.96 -0.24 22.21
N ASP A 246 23.27 -1.42 21.66
CA ASP A 246 24.28 -2.33 22.20
C ASP A 246 25.71 -2.06 21.69
N GLY A 247 25.86 -1.17 20.70
CA GLY A 247 27.14 -0.75 20.13
C GLY A 247 27.73 -1.72 19.10
N SER A 248 26.99 -2.75 18.69
CA SER A 248 27.38 -3.63 17.58
C SER A 248 27.38 -2.90 16.23
N LEU A 249 26.62 -1.80 16.11
CA LEU A 249 26.70 -0.83 15.03
C LEU A 249 26.94 0.58 15.56
N VAL A 250 27.59 1.41 14.74
CA VAL A 250 27.86 2.81 15.02
C VAL A 250 27.18 3.68 13.96
N ALA A 251 26.36 4.63 14.41
CA ALA A 251 25.80 5.65 13.55
C ALA A 251 26.87 6.67 13.14
N VAL A 252 26.94 7.00 11.86
CA VAL A 252 27.88 7.97 11.28
C VAL A 252 27.11 9.04 10.52
N LEU A 253 27.75 10.17 10.27
CA LEU A 253 27.14 11.30 9.55
C LEU A 253 25.83 11.81 10.19
N THR A 254 25.68 11.67 11.51
CA THR A 254 24.45 12.04 12.24
C THR A 254 24.14 13.54 12.15
N GLN A 255 25.16 14.38 11.94
CA GLN A 255 25.01 15.81 11.65
C GLN A 255 24.29 16.11 10.32
N TYR A 256 24.22 15.13 9.42
CA TYR A 256 23.53 15.23 8.13
C TYR A 256 22.22 14.44 8.08
N GLN A 257 21.80 13.88 9.21
CA GLN A 257 20.61 13.05 9.28
C GLN A 257 19.38 13.82 8.79
N GLU A 258 18.58 13.16 7.96
CA GLU A 258 17.31 13.73 7.51
C GLU A 258 16.32 13.84 8.68
N PRO A 259 15.44 14.86 8.71
CA PRO A 259 14.31 14.87 9.61
C PRO A 259 13.45 13.61 9.48
N GLU A 260 12.72 13.30 10.55
CA GLU A 260 11.77 12.20 10.62
C GLU A 260 10.88 12.06 9.36
N GLU A 261 11.05 10.95 8.65
CA GLU A 261 10.29 10.59 7.47
C GLU A 261 8.89 10.11 7.87
N GLY A 262 7.87 10.48 7.08
CA GLY A 262 6.51 10.06 7.35
C GLY A 262 6.24 8.59 6.99
N ILE A 263 5.38 7.97 7.80
CA ILE A 263 4.70 6.71 7.50
C ILE A 263 3.24 7.07 7.22
N TRP A 264 2.75 6.69 6.05
CA TRP A 264 1.51 7.22 5.50
C TRP A 264 0.52 6.11 5.20
N ALA A 265 -0.75 6.34 5.54
CA ALA A 265 -1.90 5.69 4.96
C ALA A 265 -2.31 6.45 3.69
N LEU A 266 -2.23 5.79 2.53
CA LEU A 266 -2.65 6.32 1.23
C LEU A 266 -3.93 5.64 0.76
N TYR A 267 -4.87 6.42 0.23
CA TYR A 267 -6.13 5.92 -0.32
C TYR A 267 -6.65 6.83 -1.45
N PRO A 268 -7.42 6.29 -2.43
CA PRO A 268 -7.91 7.06 -3.57
C PRO A 268 -8.83 8.24 -3.16
N HIS A 269 -8.66 9.40 -3.81
CA HIS A 269 -9.32 10.68 -3.46
C HIS A 269 -10.84 10.69 -3.66
N ASN A 270 -11.33 9.88 -4.59
CA ASN A 270 -12.73 9.78 -5.02
C ASN A 270 -13.54 8.77 -4.18
N ARG A 271 -12.98 8.28 -3.07
CA ARG A 271 -13.71 7.51 -2.06
C ARG A 271 -13.90 8.38 -0.83
N HIS A 272 -15.14 8.74 -0.51
CA HIS A 272 -15.47 8.91 0.91
C HIS A 272 -15.05 7.60 1.57
N LEU A 273 -14.07 7.66 2.48
CA LEU A 273 -13.51 6.48 3.14
C LEU A 273 -14.65 5.67 3.73
N SER A 274 -14.88 4.47 3.20
CA SER A 274 -15.84 3.55 3.80
C SER A 274 -15.51 3.38 5.30
N PRO A 275 -16.50 3.25 6.20
CA PRO A 275 -16.30 3.22 7.65
C PRO A 275 -15.24 2.21 8.06
N LYS A 276 -15.19 1.05 7.40
CA LYS A 276 -14.16 0.02 7.64
C LYS A 276 -12.74 0.53 7.40
N VAL A 277 -12.48 1.26 6.30
CA VAL A 277 -11.15 1.80 5.98
C VAL A 277 -10.84 2.98 6.89
N ARG A 278 -11.82 3.86 7.15
CA ARG A 278 -11.65 4.98 8.07
C ARG A 278 -11.29 4.50 9.47
N MET A 279 -12.08 3.57 10.02
CA MET A 279 -11.86 3.01 11.35
C MET A 279 -10.53 2.26 11.43
N LEU A 280 -10.15 1.51 10.40
CA LEU A 280 -8.84 0.86 10.35
C LEU A 280 -7.70 1.89 10.35
N VAL A 281 -7.80 2.94 9.54
CA VAL A 281 -6.79 4.01 9.48
C VAL A 281 -6.72 4.79 10.80
N ASP A 282 -7.85 5.03 11.45
CA ASP A 282 -7.90 5.65 12.78
C ASP A 282 -7.30 4.74 13.85
N TYR A 283 -7.58 3.43 13.80
CA TYR A 283 -6.98 2.44 14.68
C TYR A 283 -5.47 2.35 14.52
N LEU A 284 -4.97 2.29 13.28
CA LEU A 284 -3.53 2.27 13.00
C LEU A 284 -2.87 3.56 13.48
N ALA A 285 -3.47 4.73 13.24
CA ALA A 285 -2.92 6.01 13.68
C ALA A 285 -2.87 6.16 15.21
N LEU A 286 -3.77 5.50 15.93
CA LEU A 286 -3.80 5.54 17.40
C LEU A 286 -2.77 4.59 18.03
N ASN A 287 -2.48 3.46 17.39
CA ASN A 287 -1.69 2.37 17.97
C ASN A 287 -0.28 2.22 17.38
N LEU A 288 0.03 2.90 16.27
CA LEU A 288 1.41 3.01 15.78
C LEU A 288 2.15 4.07 16.59
N THR A 289 3.13 3.63 17.37
CA THR A 289 4.10 4.48 18.05
C THR A 289 5.34 4.62 17.20
#